data_AF-A0A3N1XPY7-F1
#
_entry.id   AF-A0A3N1XPY7-F1
#
_cell.length_a   1.000
_cell.length_b   1.000
_cell.length_c   1.000
_cell.angle_alpha   90.00
_cell.angle_beta   90.00
_cell.angle_gamma   90.00
#
_symmetry.space_group_name_H-M   'P 1'
#
loop_
_entity.id
_entity.type
_entity.pdbx_description
1 polymer ?
#
loop_
_entity_poly.entity_id
_entity_poly.type
_entity_poly.pdbx_seq_one_letter_code
_entity_poly.pdbx_strand_id
1 'polypeptide(L)' 'MKKKIKRRWIVLSGLIIIVFLIWLNNTNLFSNKEKDYKLLAHRGLAQTFDISNVKWDTNTAKIIYEPEHEYLENTIAFR' A
#
# COMPACT_ATOMS: atom_id res chain seq x y z
N MET A 1 39.15 -19.50 -31.21
CA MET A 1 38.71 -19.47 -29.79
C MET A 1 38.56 -18.07 -29.17
N LYS A 2 39.56 -17.18 -29.29
CA LYS A 2 39.56 -15.85 -28.61
C LYS A 2 38.34 -14.95 -28.91
N LYS A 3 37.82 -14.92 -30.14
CA LYS A 3 36.59 -14.16 -30.52
C LYS A 3 35.33 -14.65 -29.77
N LYS A 4 35.17 -15.96 -29.54
CA LYS A 4 34.03 -16.51 -28.80
C LYS A 4 34.09 -16.16 -27.30
N ILE A 5 35.29 -16.11 -26.73
CA ILE A 5 35.52 -15.67 -25.34
C ILE A 5 35.18 -14.19 -25.19
N LYS A 6 35.67 -13.30 -26.08
CA LYS A 6 35.31 -11.88 -26.05
C LYS A 6 33.80 -11.64 -26.17
N ARG A 7 33.11 -12.38 -27.05
CA ARG A 7 31.65 -12.28 -27.22
C ARG A 7 30.88 -12.71 -25.97
N ARG A 8 31.33 -13.75 -25.25
CA ARG A 8 30.74 -14.17 -23.97
C ARG A 8 30.85 -13.07 -22.90
N TRP A 9 32.00 -12.41 -22.78
CA TRP A 9 32.19 -11.33 -21.83
C TRP A 9 31.31 -10.11 -22.12
N ILE A 10 31.10 -9.77 -23.39
CA ILE A 10 30.18 -8.68 -23.77
C ILE A 10 28.75 -9.01 -23.36
N VAL A 11 28.29 -10.24 -23.62
CA VAL A 11 26.93 -10.67 -23.24
C VAL A 11 26.77 -10.69 -21.72
N LEU A 12 27.76 -11.22 -20.98
CA LEU A 12 27.73 -11.23 -19.52
C LEU A 12 27.72 -9.81 -18.93
N SER A 13 28.54 -8.91 -19.47
CA SER A 13 28.54 -7.51 -19.05
C SER A 13 27.19 -6.85 -19.31
N GLY A 14 26.58 -7.08 -20.48
CA GLY A 14 25.24 -6.61 -20.80
C GLY A 14 24.18 -7.13 -19.81
N LEU A 15 24.22 -8.42 -19.48
CA LEU A 15 23.31 -9.03 -18.49
C LEU A 15 23.48 -8.40 -17.10
N ILE A 16 24.72 -8.21 -16.64
CA ILE A 16 25.01 -7.59 -15.34
C ILE A 16 24.46 -6.16 -15.31
N ILE A 17 24.64 -5.38 -16.38
CA ILE A 17 24.10 -4.02 -16.48
C ILE A 17 22.57 -4.03 -16.39
N ILE A 18 21.90 -4.93 -17.11
CA ILE A 18 20.43 -5.03 -17.08
C ILE A 18 19.94 -5.36 -15.67
N VAL A 19 20.53 -6.36 -15.01
CA VAL A 19 20.18 -6.74 -13.63
C VAL A 19 20.40 -5.57 -12.68
N PHE A 20 21.51 -4.85 -12.82
CA PHE A 20 21.81 -3.67 -12.02
C PHE A 20 20.78 -2.55 -12.19
N LEU A 21 20.33 -2.29 -13.43
CA LEU A 21 19.30 -1.28 -13.72
C LEU A 21 17.94 -1.67 -13.14
N ILE A 22 17.55 -2.94 -13.25
CA ILE A 22 16.31 -3.45 -12.63
C ILE A 22 16.37 -3.28 -11.11
N TRP A 23 17.51 -3.63 -10.50
CA TRP A 23 17.71 -3.47 -9.06
C TRP A 23 17.66 -1.99 -8.64
N LEU A 24 18.32 -1.10 -9.37
CA LEU A 24 18.27 0.34 -9.10
C LEU A 24 16.85 0.90 -9.18
N ASN A 25 16.00 0.36 -10.06
CA ASN A 25 14.62 0.82 -10.20
C ASN A 25 13.66 0.22 -9.15
N ASN A 26 14.06 -0.86 -8.47
CA ASN A 26 13.24 -1.55 -7.47
C ASN A 26 13.79 -1.44 -6.03
N THR A 27 14.89 -0.72 -5.83
CA THR A 27 15.48 -0.58 -4.50
C THR A 27 14.83 0.56 -3.71
N ASN A 28 14.59 0.31 -2.43
CA ASN A 28 14.06 1.31 -1.51
C ASN A 28 15.16 2.18 -0.86
N LEU A 29 16.42 2.07 -1.34
CA LEU A 29 17.58 2.79 -0.79
C LEU A 29 17.45 4.32 -0.87
N PHE A 30 16.69 4.82 -1.85
CA PHE A 30 16.51 6.25 -2.08
C PHE A 30 15.20 6.80 -1.51
N SER A 31 14.36 5.97 -0.89
CA SER A 31 13.12 6.45 -0.29
C SER A 31 13.40 7.12 1.04
N ASN A 32 12.74 8.26 1.26
CA ASN A 32 12.77 8.93 2.56
C ASN A 32 11.97 8.10 3.57
N LYS A 33 12.59 7.70 4.68
CA LYS A 33 11.96 6.95 5.77
C LYS A 33 11.40 7.91 6.81
N GLU A 34 10.60 8.88 6.37
CA GLU A 34 9.94 9.75 7.34
C GLU A 34 8.93 8.95 8.15
N LYS A 35 9.13 9.05 9.46
CA LYS A 35 8.64 8.17 10.52
C LYS A 35 7.18 8.51 10.81
N ASP A 36 6.26 7.85 10.13
CA ASP A 36 4.93 7.56 10.67
C ASP A 36 4.36 6.38 9.90
N TYR A 37 4.74 5.17 10.31
CA TYR A 37 4.12 3.96 9.81
C TYR A 37 2.66 3.96 10.28
N LYS A 38 1.75 4.42 9.43
CA LYS A 38 0.31 4.31 9.66
C LYS A 38 -0.12 2.89 9.33
N LEU A 39 -0.61 2.17 10.33
CA LEU A 39 -1.25 0.87 10.13
C LEU A 39 -2.63 1.12 9.49
N LEU A 40 -2.71 0.89 8.19
CA LEU A 40 -3.98 0.91 7.47
C LEU A 40 -4.67 -0.42 7.74
N ALA A 41 -5.72 -0.42 8.58
CA ALA A 41 -6.54 -1.59 8.76
C ALA A 41 -7.23 -1.91 7.42
N HIS A 42 -6.79 -2.98 6.74
CA HIS A 42 -7.38 -3.46 5.48
C HIS A 42 -8.74 -4.15 5.70
N ARG A 43 -9.43 -3.88 6.79
CA ARG A 43 -10.77 -4.41 7.03
C ARG A 43 -11.70 -3.26 7.33
N GLY A 44 -12.77 -3.21 6.56
CA GLY A 44 -13.89 -2.35 6.84
C GLY A 44 -14.36 -2.57 8.25
N LEU A 45 -14.28 -1.53 9.07
CA LEU A 45 -14.88 -1.53 10.38
C LEU A 45 -16.38 -1.36 10.15
N ALA A 46 -17.18 -2.33 10.58
CA ALA A 46 -18.62 -2.16 10.54
C ALA A 46 -18.99 -0.94 11.39
N GLN A 47 -19.68 0.03 10.79
CA GLN A 47 -20.23 1.16 11.54
C GLN A 47 -21.27 0.62 12.54
N THR A 48 -21.13 1.04 13.78
CA THR A 48 -21.99 0.62 14.88
C THR A 48 -23.04 1.68 15.20
N PHE A 49 -24.12 1.23 15.82
CA PHE A 49 -25.23 2.04 16.34
C PHE A 49 -25.86 1.29 17.52
N ASP A 50 -26.65 1.98 18.32
CA ASP A 50 -27.39 1.33 19.41
C ASP A 50 -28.53 0.45 18.86
N ILE A 51 -28.32 -0.87 18.89
CA ILE A 51 -29.28 -1.87 18.39
C ILE A 51 -30.62 -1.78 19.15
N SER A 52 -30.62 -1.34 20.41
CA SER A 52 -31.84 -1.24 21.21
C SER A 52 -32.84 -0.21 20.64
N ASN A 53 -32.35 0.73 19.83
CA ASN A 53 -33.17 1.76 19.16
C ASN A 53 -33.68 1.32 17.78
N VAL A 54 -33.35 0.12 17.31
CA VAL A 54 -33.69 -0.35 15.95
C VAL A 54 -35.08 -0.99 15.91
N LYS A 55 -35.91 -0.48 14.99
CA LYS A 55 -37.21 -1.04 14.60
C LYS A 55 -37.20 -1.42 13.11
N TRP A 56 -38.26 -2.06 12.64
CA TRP A 56 -38.39 -2.56 11.27
C TRP A 56 -38.21 -1.49 10.17
N ASP A 57 -38.48 -0.22 10.48
CA ASP A 57 -38.42 0.93 9.58
C ASP A 57 -37.29 1.93 9.90
N THR A 58 -36.38 1.56 10.81
CA THR A 58 -35.34 2.49 11.28
C THR A 58 -34.26 2.71 10.22
N ASN A 59 -34.02 3.97 9.86
CA ASN A 59 -32.88 4.35 9.04
C ASN A 59 -31.60 4.39 9.89
N THR A 60 -30.82 3.31 9.84
CA THR A 60 -29.57 3.17 10.60
C THR A 60 -28.53 4.23 10.26
N ALA A 61 -28.50 4.73 9.02
CA ALA A 61 -27.56 5.79 8.61
C ALA A 61 -27.77 7.11 9.38
N LYS A 62 -28.94 7.33 10.01
CA LYS A 62 -29.22 8.51 10.83
C LYS A 62 -28.76 8.35 12.29
N ILE A 63 -28.50 7.12 12.74
CA ILE A 63 -28.17 6.78 14.13
C ILE A 63 -26.81 6.09 14.28
N ILE A 64 -26.00 6.03 13.21
CA ILE A 64 -24.61 5.58 13.29
C ILE A 64 -23.83 6.45 14.28
N TYR A 65 -22.91 5.85 15.03
CA TYR A 65 -21.98 6.60 15.86
C TYR A 65 -20.99 7.39 15.00
N GLU A 66 -20.44 8.46 15.57
CA GLU A 66 -19.36 9.21 14.95
C GLU A 66 -18.12 8.32 14.79
N PRO A 67 -17.33 8.50 13.72
CA PRO A 67 -16.05 7.83 13.54
C PRO A 67 -15.09 8.09 14.72
N GLU A 68 -14.59 7.02 15.35
CA GLU A 68 -13.57 7.12 16.42
C GLU A 68 -12.13 7.26 15.87
N HIS A 69 -11.96 7.13 14.55
CA HIS A 69 -10.67 7.17 13.89
C HIS A 69 -10.68 8.14 12.71
N GLU A 70 -9.58 8.88 12.53
CA GLU A 70 -9.44 9.91 11.49
C GLU A 70 -9.62 9.36 10.06
N TYR A 71 -9.32 8.09 9.85
CA TYR A 71 -9.40 7.42 8.56
C TYR A 71 -10.18 6.12 8.72
N LEU A 72 -11.32 6.02 8.04
CA LEU A 72 -12.08 4.79 7.88
C LEU A 72 -12.07 4.42 6.39
N GLU A 73 -11.59 3.23 6.06
CA GLU A 73 -11.57 2.70 4.68
C GLU A 73 -11.11 3.71 3.60
N ASN A 74 -11.98 4.01 2.63
CA ASN A 74 -11.79 4.93 1.50
C ASN A 74 -12.35 6.34 1.79
N THR A 75 -12.65 6.66 3.05
CA THR A 75 -13.16 7.97 3.42
C THR A 75 -12.00 8.95 3.52
N ILE A 76 -12.19 10.16 3.00
CA ILE A 76 -11.25 11.27 3.25
C ILE A 76 -11.23 11.58 4.75
N ALA A 77 -10.09 12.08 5.23
CA ALA A 77 -9.95 12.47 6.63
C ALA A 77 -11.12 13.38 7.04
N PHE A 78 -11.75 13.07 8.17
CA PHE A 78 -12.75 13.97 8.74
C PHE A 78 -12.05 15.26 9.17
N ARG A 79 -12.52 16.40 8.65
CA ARG A 79 -12.09 17.74 9.04
C ARG A 79 -13.11 18.35 9.98
#